data_AF-A0A939W2Y0-F1
#
_entry.id   AF-A0A939W2Y0-F1
#
_cell.length_a   1.000
_cell.length_b   1.000
_cell.length_c   1.000
_cell.angle_alpha   90.00
_cell.angle_beta   90.00
_cell.angle_gamma   90.00
#
_symmetry.space_group_name_H-M   'P 1'
#
loop_
_entity.id
_entity.type
_entity.pdbx_description
1 polymer ?
#
loop_
_entity_poly.entity_id
_entity_poly.type
_entity_poly.pdbx_seq_one_letter_code
_entity_poly.pdbx_strand_id
1 'polypeptide(L)'
;MKEKIGKISRGIIEYELPRIILSKEKLVLSAEMWRRQTGRIGITNSSGVSMKGIVCSDNRIFEITTPQFVGVNNTVEYVIRGDYITGCEDITGEITFVTDCGEVSLPYRISVSAPSLISSEGTIADMNRFVSLARYHWEEALRLFNDPAFLPFLQYHEPHSVFLLEVLRRSQVSDRALEEFLVVTGKKMGVTLQSDEDRLEYSVSENRLYGKIQITKSTWGYVNARITSSAEFLVPDREQISMESFHDNRCDIPFRILPDKLGYGTSTATLAVEAQNQQLFVTISVDKPIPEPEALIERHERKEAFGRLYENYLSFRMNHISAGRYVAEAEGLVSRLEKDTEESNIGLKLYRVHLDRIAGRENAAAARLRALTDEEWMQGGTVTKALYLYLKAERASEGRADLMEQLYVLCSEKDGHFVPALLLLELDPRYAKNRKLKLDEL
;
A
#
# COMPACT_ATOMS: atom_id res chain seq x y z
N MET A 1 -6.07 1.81 -74.80
CA MET A 1 -6.21 1.90 -76.27
C MET A 1 -5.48 0.78 -77.02
N LYS A 2 -4.21 0.47 -76.72
CA LYS A 2 -3.45 -0.62 -77.38
C LYS A 2 -4.04 -2.04 -77.21
N GLU A 3 -4.58 -2.39 -76.03
CA GLU A 3 -5.22 -3.70 -75.81
C GLU A 3 -6.52 -3.88 -76.62
N LYS A 4 -7.38 -2.84 -76.69
CA LYS A 4 -8.62 -2.87 -77.50
C LYS A 4 -8.30 -3.06 -78.99
N ILE A 5 -7.30 -2.36 -79.50
CA ILE A 5 -6.82 -2.52 -80.89
C ILE A 5 -6.33 -3.95 -81.13
N GLY A 6 -5.63 -4.55 -80.18
CA GLY A 6 -5.13 -5.93 -80.26
C GLY A 6 -6.21 -7.03 -80.08
N LYS A 7 -7.35 -6.74 -79.46
CA LYS A 7 -8.51 -7.66 -79.43
C LYS A 7 -9.31 -7.59 -80.73
N ILE A 8 -9.50 -6.38 -81.26
CA ILE A 8 -10.20 -6.14 -82.53
C ILE A 8 -9.43 -6.77 -83.69
N SER A 9 -8.09 -6.66 -83.72
CA SER A 9 -7.26 -7.32 -84.75
C SER A 9 -7.29 -8.85 -84.70
N ARG A 10 -7.80 -9.44 -83.60
CA ARG A 10 -8.02 -10.88 -83.42
C ARG A 10 -9.47 -11.32 -83.63
N GLY A 11 -10.34 -10.43 -84.11
CA GLY A 11 -11.75 -10.74 -84.41
C GLY A 11 -12.66 -10.91 -83.19
N ILE A 12 -12.20 -10.56 -81.99
CA ILE A 12 -13.01 -10.61 -80.77
C ILE A 12 -13.70 -9.25 -80.61
N ILE A 13 -14.97 -9.18 -81.00
CA ILE A 13 -15.81 -8.00 -80.87
C ILE A 13 -16.77 -8.23 -79.70
N GLU A 14 -16.46 -7.64 -78.55
CA GLU A 14 -17.37 -7.58 -77.40
C GLU A 14 -18.40 -6.48 -77.66
N TYR A 15 -19.66 -6.86 -77.96
CA TYR A 15 -20.74 -5.94 -78.35
C TYR A 15 -21.48 -5.30 -77.16
N GLU A 16 -21.45 -5.92 -75.97
CA GLU A 16 -22.06 -5.39 -74.75
C GLU A 16 -21.01 -5.17 -73.67
N LEU A 17 -20.98 -3.96 -73.11
CA LEU A 17 -20.12 -3.65 -71.96
C LEU A 17 -20.63 -4.43 -70.74
N PRO A 18 -19.76 -5.17 -70.03
CA PRO A 18 -20.14 -5.86 -68.80
C PRO A 18 -20.73 -4.88 -67.78
N ARG A 19 -21.88 -5.20 -67.20
CA ARG A 19 -22.44 -4.41 -66.09
C ARG A 19 -21.57 -4.57 -64.84
N ILE A 20 -21.21 -3.45 -64.21
CA ILE A 20 -20.47 -3.40 -62.95
C ILE A 20 -21.40 -3.84 -61.81
N ILE A 21 -20.88 -4.70 -60.92
CA ILE A 21 -21.59 -5.22 -59.75
C ILE A 21 -20.78 -4.89 -58.50
N LEU A 22 -21.37 -4.06 -57.65
CA LEU A 22 -20.83 -3.71 -56.34
C LEU A 22 -21.34 -4.72 -55.30
N SER A 23 -20.50 -5.01 -54.31
CA SER A 23 -20.90 -5.83 -53.15
C SER A 23 -22.05 -5.24 -52.32
N LYS A 24 -22.32 -3.94 -52.44
CA LYS A 24 -23.37 -3.21 -51.73
C LYS A 24 -23.99 -2.15 -52.64
N GLU A 25 -25.29 -1.90 -52.49
CA GLU A 25 -26.02 -0.86 -53.24
C GLU A 25 -25.96 0.52 -52.55
N LYS A 26 -25.79 0.52 -51.21
CA LYS A 26 -25.62 1.71 -50.39
C LYS A 26 -24.74 1.38 -49.18
N LEU A 27 -23.89 2.32 -48.79
CA LEU A 27 -23.11 2.21 -47.55
C LEU A 27 -23.80 2.97 -46.41
N VAL A 28 -24.16 2.27 -45.35
CA VAL A 28 -24.62 2.88 -44.09
C VAL A 28 -23.57 2.56 -43.04
N LEU A 29 -22.90 3.60 -42.55
CA LEU A 29 -21.73 3.50 -41.70
C LEU A 29 -21.96 4.37 -40.45
N SER A 30 -21.26 4.05 -39.36
CA SER A 30 -21.18 4.89 -38.17
C SER A 30 -19.73 5.34 -38.01
N ALA A 31 -19.47 6.58 -37.62
CA ALA A 31 -18.11 7.06 -37.35
C ALA A 31 -18.08 7.93 -36.10
N GLU A 32 -17.05 7.75 -35.28
CA GLU A 32 -16.80 8.58 -34.11
C GLU A 32 -15.81 9.69 -34.48
N MET A 33 -16.02 10.90 -33.97
CA MET A 33 -15.09 12.02 -34.17
C MET A 33 -13.67 11.63 -33.71
N TRP A 34 -12.66 12.06 -34.47
CA TRP A 34 -11.23 11.81 -34.20
C TRP A 34 -10.81 10.34 -34.12
N ARG A 35 -11.66 9.40 -34.55
CA ARG A 35 -11.29 8.00 -34.79
C ARG A 35 -11.26 7.67 -36.28
N ARG A 36 -10.33 6.80 -36.65
CA ARG A 36 -10.23 6.25 -38.00
C ARG A 36 -10.90 4.90 -38.06
N GLN A 37 -11.72 4.69 -39.08
CA GLN A 37 -12.37 3.40 -39.31
C GLN A 37 -12.12 2.94 -40.73
N THR A 38 -11.73 1.69 -40.89
CA THR A 38 -11.43 1.10 -42.19
C THR A 38 -12.56 0.21 -42.67
N GLY A 39 -12.66 0.05 -43.99
CA GLY A 39 -13.62 -0.86 -44.59
C GLY A 39 -13.21 -1.28 -46.00
N ARG A 40 -14.00 -2.18 -46.58
CA ARG A 40 -13.71 -2.80 -47.88
C ARG A 40 -14.97 -2.89 -48.72
N ILE A 41 -14.83 -2.68 -50.03
CA ILE A 41 -15.90 -2.77 -51.02
C ILE A 41 -15.45 -3.75 -52.10
N GLY A 42 -16.22 -4.81 -52.30
CA GLY A 42 -16.00 -5.74 -53.41
C GLY A 42 -16.57 -5.17 -54.72
N ILE A 43 -15.81 -5.34 -55.80
CA ILE A 43 -16.21 -5.01 -57.18
C ILE A 43 -16.01 -6.22 -58.09
N THR A 44 -17.00 -6.46 -58.93
CA THR A 44 -16.98 -7.48 -59.99
C THR A 44 -17.74 -6.96 -61.21
N ASN A 45 -17.74 -7.73 -62.30
CA ASN A 45 -18.65 -7.48 -63.42
C ASN A 45 -19.47 -8.74 -63.75
N SER A 46 -20.61 -8.52 -64.40
CA SER A 46 -21.56 -9.57 -64.81
C SER A 46 -20.96 -10.64 -65.73
N SER A 47 -19.89 -10.34 -66.45
CA SER A 47 -19.26 -11.25 -67.41
C SER A 47 -18.09 -12.06 -66.81
N GLY A 48 -17.69 -11.80 -65.55
CA GLY A 48 -16.55 -12.45 -64.91
C GLY A 48 -15.19 -12.17 -65.58
N VAL A 49 -15.07 -11.06 -66.31
CA VAL A 49 -13.85 -10.69 -67.05
C VAL A 49 -13.00 -9.72 -66.22
N SER A 50 -11.68 -9.72 -66.43
CA SER A 50 -10.82 -8.73 -65.78
C SER A 50 -11.20 -7.30 -66.19
N MET A 51 -11.39 -6.42 -65.21
CA MET A 51 -11.68 -5.00 -65.38
C MET A 51 -10.60 -4.14 -64.72
N LYS A 52 -10.44 -2.91 -65.23
CA LYS A 52 -9.50 -1.92 -64.68
C LYS A 52 -10.29 -0.67 -64.28
N GLY A 53 -10.01 -0.13 -63.11
CA GLY A 53 -10.75 1.04 -62.63
C GLY A 53 -9.99 1.91 -61.67
N ILE A 54 -10.50 3.14 -61.54
CA ILE A 54 -10.09 4.14 -60.56
C ILE A 54 -11.30 4.48 -59.71
N VAL A 55 -11.08 4.67 -58.41
CA VAL A 55 -12.11 5.01 -57.44
C VAL A 55 -11.84 6.38 -56.87
N CYS A 56 -12.87 7.22 -56.90
CA CYS A 56 -12.84 8.58 -56.37
C CYS A 56 -13.93 8.75 -55.33
N SER A 57 -13.63 9.50 -54.27
CA SER A 57 -14.59 9.92 -53.26
C SER A 57 -14.84 11.43 -53.41
N ASP A 58 -16.08 11.84 -53.18
CA ASP A 58 -16.51 13.24 -53.20
C ASP A 58 -16.15 14.01 -51.92
N ASN A 59 -15.77 13.31 -50.84
CA ASN A 59 -15.53 13.89 -49.52
C ASN A 59 -14.18 13.47 -48.93
N ARG A 60 -13.43 14.43 -48.40
CA ARG A 60 -12.13 14.23 -47.72
C ARG A 60 -12.21 13.39 -46.44
N ILE A 61 -13.39 13.26 -45.85
CA ILE A 61 -13.66 12.39 -44.70
C ILE A 61 -13.61 10.92 -45.12
N PHE A 62 -13.94 10.61 -46.38
CA PHE A 62 -13.95 9.26 -46.92
C PHE A 62 -12.76 9.07 -47.87
N GLU A 63 -11.65 8.57 -47.33
CA GLU A 63 -10.39 8.37 -48.07
C GLU A 63 -10.33 6.96 -48.68
N ILE A 64 -9.99 6.86 -49.97
CA ILE A 64 -9.77 5.58 -50.65
C ILE A 64 -8.29 5.22 -50.60
N THR A 65 -7.94 4.14 -49.92
CA THR A 65 -6.54 3.70 -49.75
C THR A 65 -6.01 2.96 -50.97
N THR A 66 -6.90 2.26 -51.69
CA THR A 66 -6.56 1.56 -52.94
C THR A 66 -7.34 2.19 -54.11
N PRO A 67 -6.90 3.35 -54.61
CA PRO A 67 -7.66 4.11 -55.61
C PRO A 67 -7.65 3.47 -57.00
N GLN A 68 -6.79 2.48 -57.26
CA GLN A 68 -6.71 1.78 -58.54
C GLN A 68 -6.79 0.28 -58.32
N PHE A 69 -7.46 -0.43 -59.22
CA PHE A 69 -7.55 -1.88 -59.18
C PHE A 69 -7.54 -2.50 -60.59
N VAL A 70 -7.06 -3.73 -60.68
CA VAL A 70 -7.03 -4.54 -61.90
C VAL A 70 -7.25 -6.01 -61.53
N GLY A 71 -8.26 -6.63 -62.13
CA GLY A 71 -8.56 -8.04 -61.88
C GLY A 71 -10.00 -8.41 -62.17
N VAL A 72 -10.33 -9.69 -61.99
CA VAL A 72 -11.70 -10.22 -62.14
C VAL A 72 -12.55 -9.88 -60.92
N ASN A 73 -12.03 -10.18 -59.72
CA ASN A 73 -12.63 -9.81 -58.45
C ASN A 73 -11.71 -8.80 -57.76
N ASN A 74 -12.17 -7.57 -57.58
CA ASN A 74 -11.38 -6.52 -56.99
C ASN A 74 -11.95 -6.14 -55.62
N THR A 75 -11.08 -5.69 -54.73
CA THR A 75 -11.48 -5.18 -53.43
C THR A 75 -10.85 -3.80 -53.25
N VAL A 76 -11.69 -2.82 -52.91
CA VAL A 76 -11.28 -1.45 -52.68
C VAL A 76 -11.35 -1.18 -51.19
N GLU A 77 -10.22 -0.78 -50.60
CA GLU A 77 -10.11 -0.42 -49.20
C GLU A 77 -10.30 1.09 -49.02
N TYR A 78 -11.00 1.46 -47.95
CA TYR A 78 -11.25 2.84 -47.59
C TYR A 78 -11.04 3.08 -46.10
N VAL A 79 -10.81 4.36 -45.75
CA VAL A 79 -10.69 4.85 -44.38
C VAL A 79 -11.61 6.06 -44.20
N ILE A 80 -12.49 6.00 -43.21
CA ILE A 80 -13.21 7.16 -42.70
C ILE A 80 -12.27 7.88 -41.73
N ARG A 81 -11.95 9.14 -42.03
CA ARG A 81 -11.10 9.99 -41.20
C ARG A 81 -11.94 10.85 -40.28
N GLY A 82 -12.18 10.35 -39.06
CA GLY A 82 -12.84 11.11 -37.99
C GLY A 82 -12.13 12.42 -37.64
N ASP A 83 -10.83 12.52 -37.94
CA ASP A 83 -9.98 13.72 -37.77
C ASP A 83 -10.56 14.97 -38.44
N TYR A 84 -11.35 14.81 -39.51
CA TYR A 84 -11.95 15.90 -40.31
C TYR A 84 -13.42 16.16 -39.96
N ILE A 85 -13.99 15.40 -39.03
CA ILE A 85 -15.38 15.56 -38.62
C ILE A 85 -15.44 16.64 -37.54
N THR A 86 -16.15 17.74 -37.83
CA THR A 86 -16.27 18.90 -36.94
C THR A 86 -17.65 19.04 -36.28
N GLY A 87 -18.63 18.22 -36.67
CA GLY A 87 -20.00 18.26 -36.15
C GLY A 87 -20.69 16.90 -36.18
N CYS A 88 -21.77 16.75 -35.41
CA CYS A 88 -22.51 15.48 -35.26
C CYS A 88 -23.58 15.27 -36.33
N GLU A 89 -23.51 16.01 -37.44
CA GLU A 89 -24.45 15.85 -38.54
C GLU A 89 -24.11 14.60 -39.35
N ASP A 90 -25.14 13.91 -39.84
CA ASP A 90 -24.96 12.78 -40.73
C ASP A 90 -24.30 13.25 -42.04
N ILE A 91 -23.22 12.61 -42.43
CA ILE A 91 -22.49 12.93 -43.66
C ILE A 91 -23.00 12.02 -44.76
N THR A 92 -23.49 12.61 -45.84
CA THR A 92 -23.91 11.88 -47.05
C THR A 92 -23.03 12.27 -48.23
N GLY A 93 -22.76 11.30 -49.11
CA GLY A 93 -22.03 11.52 -50.36
C GLY A 93 -22.07 10.29 -51.25
N GLU A 94 -21.22 10.27 -52.26
CA GLU A 94 -21.07 9.16 -53.20
C GLU A 94 -19.61 8.82 -53.52
N ILE A 95 -19.37 7.54 -53.77
CA ILE A 95 -18.09 7.03 -54.27
C ILE A 95 -18.28 6.67 -55.73
N THR A 96 -17.49 7.27 -56.61
CA THR A 96 -17.56 7.05 -58.05
C THR A 96 -16.49 6.06 -58.48
N PHE A 97 -16.92 5.00 -59.15
CA PHE A 97 -16.04 3.99 -59.73
C PHE A 97 -15.99 4.19 -61.25
N VAL A 98 -14.84 4.61 -61.76
CA VAL A 98 -14.61 4.83 -63.19
C VAL A 98 -13.81 3.65 -63.72
N THR A 99 -14.43 2.84 -64.59
CA THR A 99 -13.85 1.58 -65.08
C THR A 99 -13.88 1.51 -66.60
N ASP A 100 -13.11 0.58 -67.18
CA ASP A 100 -13.18 0.26 -68.61
C ASP A 100 -14.51 -0.40 -69.04
N CYS A 101 -15.34 -0.80 -68.07
CA CYS A 101 -16.69 -1.35 -68.24
C CYS A 101 -17.81 -0.29 -68.05
N GLY A 102 -17.47 0.95 -67.71
CA GLY A 102 -18.42 2.03 -67.45
C GLY A 102 -18.18 2.72 -66.10
N GLU A 103 -19.17 3.51 -65.67
CA GLU A 103 -19.15 4.27 -64.42
C GLU A 103 -20.31 3.84 -63.52
N VAL A 104 -20.05 3.76 -62.20
CA VAL A 104 -21.10 3.52 -61.20
C VAL A 104 -20.81 4.36 -59.95
N SER A 105 -21.85 5.00 -59.41
CA SER A 105 -21.80 5.70 -58.13
C SER A 105 -22.40 4.85 -57.01
N LEU A 106 -21.71 4.81 -55.87
CA LEU A 106 -22.16 4.15 -54.65
C LEU A 106 -22.47 5.21 -53.58
N PRO A 107 -23.75 5.46 -53.26
CA PRO A 107 -24.10 6.40 -52.21
C PRO A 107 -23.73 5.87 -50.83
N TYR A 108 -23.29 6.77 -49.95
CA TYR A 108 -23.01 6.48 -48.55
C TYR A 108 -23.71 7.47 -47.60
N ARG A 109 -24.01 6.99 -46.39
CA ARG A 109 -24.44 7.78 -45.24
C ARG A 109 -23.64 7.35 -44.02
N ILE A 110 -22.94 8.30 -43.41
CA ILE A 110 -22.16 8.11 -42.18
C ILE A 110 -22.91 8.81 -41.05
N SER A 111 -23.37 8.04 -40.07
CA SER A 111 -23.90 8.59 -38.83
C SER A 111 -22.77 8.90 -37.86
N VAL A 112 -22.66 10.16 -37.48
CA VAL A 112 -21.56 10.66 -36.65
C VAL A 112 -21.94 10.60 -35.17
N SER A 113 -21.07 10.02 -34.35
CA SER A 113 -21.18 10.07 -32.89
C SER A 113 -20.10 10.96 -32.27
N ALA A 114 -20.45 11.66 -31.20
CA ALA A 114 -19.49 12.36 -30.36
C ALA A 114 -18.53 11.36 -29.68
N PRO A 115 -17.30 11.78 -29.34
CA PRO A 115 -16.36 10.95 -28.60
C PRO A 115 -16.95 10.48 -27.26
N SER A 116 -16.76 9.21 -26.92
CA SER A 116 -17.23 8.65 -25.64
C SER A 116 -16.26 7.64 -25.06
N LEU A 117 -16.35 7.40 -23.75
CA LEU A 117 -15.56 6.37 -23.07
C LEU A 117 -16.46 5.19 -22.72
N ILE A 118 -15.87 4.00 -22.66
CA ILE A 118 -16.56 2.77 -22.26
C ILE A 118 -16.06 2.40 -20.88
N SER A 119 -16.99 2.31 -19.93
CA SER A 119 -16.76 1.81 -18.58
C SER A 119 -17.54 0.53 -18.32
N SER A 120 -17.26 -0.11 -17.20
CA SER A 120 -17.99 -1.28 -16.68
C SER A 120 -19.47 -0.98 -16.45
N GLU A 121 -19.80 0.27 -16.09
CA GLU A 121 -21.19 0.76 -15.90
C GLU A 121 -21.85 1.26 -17.18
N GLY A 122 -21.14 1.22 -18.32
CA GLY A 122 -21.64 1.62 -19.64
C GLY A 122 -20.91 2.82 -20.24
N THR A 123 -21.58 3.49 -21.18
CA THR A 123 -20.98 4.59 -21.96
C THR A 123 -20.96 5.91 -21.18
N ILE A 124 -19.77 6.48 -21.05
CA ILE A 124 -19.52 7.81 -20.49
C ILE A 124 -19.54 8.81 -21.64
N ALA A 125 -20.64 9.56 -21.71
CA ALA A 125 -20.91 10.54 -22.77
C ALA A 125 -20.63 11.98 -22.35
N ASP A 126 -20.20 12.23 -21.11
CA ASP A 126 -19.88 13.57 -20.60
C ASP A 126 -18.93 13.51 -19.39
N MET A 127 -18.36 14.67 -19.05
CA MET A 127 -17.42 14.79 -17.93
C MET A 127 -18.06 14.52 -16.56
N ASN A 128 -19.35 14.74 -16.36
CA ASN A 128 -20.00 14.52 -15.05
C ASN A 128 -20.13 13.02 -14.75
N ARG A 129 -20.39 12.21 -15.79
CA ARG A 129 -20.34 10.75 -15.70
C ARG A 129 -18.92 10.26 -15.40
N PHE A 130 -17.90 10.85 -16.03
CA PHE A 130 -16.51 10.52 -15.71
C PHE A 130 -16.16 10.85 -14.25
N VAL A 131 -16.58 12.01 -13.75
CA VAL A 131 -16.39 12.40 -12.33
C VAL A 131 -17.12 11.44 -11.38
N SER A 132 -18.31 10.99 -11.75
CA SER A 132 -19.07 10.00 -10.98
C SER A 132 -18.36 8.66 -10.94
N LEU A 133 -17.82 8.20 -12.09
CA LEU A 133 -16.97 7.01 -12.13
C LEU A 133 -15.74 7.18 -11.23
N ALA A 134 -15.05 8.32 -11.29
CA ALA A 134 -13.90 8.57 -10.42
C ALA A 134 -14.26 8.51 -8.93
N ARG A 135 -15.46 8.96 -8.56
CA ARG A 135 -15.93 8.93 -7.16
C ARG A 135 -16.16 7.52 -6.62
N TYR A 136 -16.75 6.63 -7.43
CA TYR A 136 -17.15 5.29 -6.98
C TYR A 136 -16.18 4.18 -7.39
N HIS A 137 -15.47 4.37 -8.51
CA HIS A 137 -14.57 3.41 -9.15
C HIS A 137 -13.26 4.08 -9.58
N TRP A 138 -12.50 4.58 -8.59
CA TRP A 138 -11.27 5.36 -8.79
C TRP A 138 -10.26 4.69 -9.72
N GLU A 139 -9.97 3.40 -9.51
CA GLU A 139 -9.00 2.66 -10.34
C GLU A 139 -9.42 2.53 -11.81
N GLU A 140 -10.73 2.43 -12.07
CA GLU A 140 -11.25 2.36 -13.43
C GLU A 140 -11.17 3.72 -14.10
N ALA A 141 -11.57 4.77 -13.39
CA ALA A 141 -11.41 6.14 -13.86
C ALA A 141 -9.94 6.47 -14.15
N LEU A 142 -9.00 5.98 -13.33
CA LEU A 142 -7.57 6.14 -13.55
C LEU A 142 -7.08 5.42 -14.81
N ARG A 143 -7.58 4.21 -15.07
CA ARG A 143 -7.29 3.48 -16.32
C ARG A 143 -7.80 4.26 -17.53
N LEU A 144 -9.05 4.72 -17.50
CA LEU A 144 -9.61 5.55 -18.57
C LEU A 144 -8.87 6.88 -18.72
N PHE A 145 -8.50 7.54 -17.63
CA PHE A 145 -7.73 8.79 -17.64
C PHE A 145 -6.37 8.64 -18.34
N ASN A 146 -5.76 7.45 -18.28
CA ASN A 146 -4.51 7.14 -18.97
C ASN A 146 -4.72 6.55 -20.39
N ASP A 147 -5.95 6.21 -20.75
CA ASP A 147 -6.28 5.66 -22.07
C ASP A 147 -6.11 6.73 -23.18
N PRO A 148 -5.56 6.37 -24.35
CA PRO A 148 -5.47 7.30 -25.49
C PRO A 148 -6.82 7.91 -25.91
N ALA A 149 -7.92 7.18 -25.74
CA ALA A 149 -9.27 7.64 -26.07
C ALA A 149 -9.77 8.79 -25.16
N PHE A 150 -9.16 8.99 -23.99
CA PHE A 150 -9.52 10.09 -23.10
C PHE A 150 -9.21 11.47 -23.69
N LEU A 151 -8.16 11.57 -24.51
CA LEU A 151 -7.77 12.85 -25.11
C LEU A 151 -8.83 13.36 -26.12
N PRO A 152 -9.28 12.55 -27.10
CA PRO A 152 -10.44 12.90 -27.93
C PRO A 152 -11.70 13.21 -27.12
N PHE A 153 -11.98 12.43 -26.06
CA PHE A 153 -13.13 12.70 -25.21
C PHE A 153 -13.04 14.08 -24.52
N LEU A 154 -11.89 14.38 -23.92
CA LEU A 154 -11.66 15.64 -23.21
C LEU A 154 -11.65 16.83 -24.16
N GLN A 155 -11.02 16.70 -25.33
CA GLN A 155 -10.94 17.77 -26.31
C GLN A 155 -12.33 18.20 -26.82
N TYR A 156 -13.29 17.28 -26.87
CA TYR A 156 -14.66 17.57 -27.29
C TYR A 156 -15.46 18.27 -26.18
N HIS A 157 -15.36 17.79 -24.94
CA HIS A 157 -16.17 18.30 -23.83
C HIS A 157 -15.56 19.51 -23.11
N GLU A 158 -14.24 19.57 -22.97
CA GLU A 158 -13.50 20.56 -22.18
C GLU A 158 -12.16 20.92 -22.87
N PRO A 159 -12.17 21.57 -24.06
CA PRO A 159 -10.97 21.81 -24.86
C PRO A 159 -9.89 22.62 -24.12
N HIS A 160 -10.29 23.50 -23.18
CA HIS A 160 -9.37 24.29 -22.36
C HIS A 160 -8.54 23.43 -21.39
N SER A 161 -9.00 22.23 -21.06
CA SER A 161 -8.36 21.33 -20.09
C SER A 161 -7.36 20.36 -20.72
N VAL A 162 -7.25 20.35 -22.06
CA VAL A 162 -6.35 19.42 -22.79
C VAL A 162 -4.89 19.65 -22.43
N PHE A 163 -4.45 20.90 -22.35
CA PHE A 163 -3.07 21.23 -21.97
C PHE A 163 -2.74 20.73 -20.56
N LEU A 164 -3.69 20.85 -19.62
CA LEU A 164 -3.52 20.37 -18.26
C LEU A 164 -3.33 18.85 -18.23
N LEU A 165 -4.12 18.10 -19.01
CA LEU A 165 -3.98 16.64 -19.14
C LEU A 165 -2.57 16.25 -19.60
N GLU A 166 -2.03 16.93 -20.61
CA GLU A 166 -0.68 16.64 -21.13
C GLU A 166 0.42 16.90 -20.11
N VAL A 167 0.28 17.94 -19.28
CA VAL A 167 1.24 18.24 -18.21
C VAL A 167 1.14 17.21 -17.09
N LEU A 168 -0.08 16.90 -16.64
CA LEU A 168 -0.32 15.98 -15.52
C LEU A 168 0.06 14.54 -15.86
N ARG A 169 -0.13 14.09 -17.11
CA ARG A 169 0.32 12.77 -17.57
C ARG A 169 1.84 12.57 -17.52
N ARG A 170 2.64 13.63 -17.38
CA ARG A 170 4.10 13.54 -17.18
C ARG A 170 4.48 13.29 -15.71
N SER A 171 3.53 13.40 -14.79
CA SER A 171 3.75 13.10 -13.37
C SER A 171 4.07 11.62 -13.17
N GLN A 172 4.94 11.31 -12.20
CA GLN A 172 5.28 9.92 -11.84
C GLN A 172 4.16 9.20 -11.09
N VAL A 173 3.21 9.94 -10.51
CA VAL A 173 2.11 9.39 -9.69
C VAL A 173 0.79 9.68 -10.38
N SER A 174 0.21 8.65 -11.02
CA SER A 174 -1.03 8.79 -11.79
C SER A 174 -2.23 9.16 -10.92
N ASP A 175 -2.35 8.61 -9.70
CA ASP A 175 -3.46 8.96 -8.79
C ASP A 175 -3.48 10.44 -8.45
N ARG A 176 -2.30 10.99 -8.17
CA ARG A 176 -2.13 12.42 -7.93
C ARG A 176 -2.52 13.23 -9.17
N ALA A 177 -2.11 12.78 -10.36
CA ALA A 177 -2.45 13.45 -11.60
C ALA A 177 -3.96 13.50 -11.85
N LEU A 178 -4.69 12.40 -11.60
CA LEU A 178 -6.14 12.37 -11.72
C LEU A 178 -6.81 13.30 -10.68
N GLU A 179 -6.37 13.25 -9.42
CA GLU A 179 -6.87 14.14 -8.37
C GLU A 179 -6.67 15.61 -8.74
N GLU A 180 -5.44 16.01 -9.09
CA GLU A 180 -5.11 17.37 -9.48
C GLU A 180 -5.91 17.81 -10.72
N PHE A 181 -6.11 16.93 -11.69
CA PHE A 181 -6.93 17.20 -12.86
C PHE A 181 -8.37 17.56 -12.46
N LEU A 182 -9.00 16.75 -11.61
CA LEU A 182 -10.39 16.97 -11.17
C LEU A 182 -10.53 18.23 -10.32
N VAL A 183 -9.51 18.56 -9.52
CA VAL A 183 -9.50 19.75 -8.66
C VAL A 183 -9.29 21.03 -9.48
N VAL A 184 -8.29 21.06 -10.35
CA VAL A 184 -7.96 22.25 -11.16
C VAL A 184 -9.05 22.55 -12.20
N THR A 185 -9.69 21.52 -12.75
CA THR A 185 -10.86 21.69 -13.65
C THR A 185 -12.15 22.09 -12.92
N GLY A 186 -12.11 22.23 -11.58
CA GLY A 186 -13.26 22.65 -10.77
C GLY A 186 -14.36 21.60 -10.66
N LYS A 187 -14.10 20.36 -11.08
CA LYS A 187 -15.08 19.26 -11.00
C LYS A 187 -15.14 18.61 -9.61
N LYS A 188 -14.13 18.89 -8.78
CA LYS A 188 -13.97 18.33 -7.44
C LYS A 188 -13.29 19.35 -6.53
N MET A 189 -13.66 19.36 -5.24
CA MET A 189 -12.89 20.08 -4.23
C MET A 189 -11.66 19.28 -3.81
N GLY A 190 -10.53 19.96 -3.58
CA GLY A 190 -9.32 19.31 -3.07
C GLY A 190 -9.54 18.69 -1.69
N VAL A 191 -8.93 17.54 -1.44
CA VAL A 191 -9.01 16.89 -0.13
C VAL A 191 -8.24 17.72 0.89
N THR A 192 -8.89 18.06 1.99
CA THR A 192 -8.28 18.64 3.18
C THR A 192 -8.41 17.68 4.33
N LEU A 193 -7.38 17.62 5.17
CA LEU A 193 -7.36 16.80 6.36
C LEU A 193 -7.61 17.70 7.59
N GLN A 194 -8.32 17.19 8.58
CA GLN A 194 -8.54 17.88 9.84
C GLN A 194 -8.33 16.92 11.00
N SER A 195 -7.80 17.43 12.11
CA SER A 195 -7.74 16.70 13.37
C SER A 195 -8.97 17.04 14.19
N ASP A 196 -9.54 16.07 14.91
CA ASP A 196 -10.66 16.34 15.82
C ASP A 196 -10.20 17.13 17.06
N GLU A 197 -8.95 16.92 17.48
CA GLU A 197 -8.34 17.57 18.63
C GLU A 197 -6.90 18.01 18.30
N ASP A 198 -6.66 19.31 18.35
CA ASP A 198 -5.33 19.89 18.09
C ASP A 198 -4.38 19.76 19.30
N ARG A 199 -4.93 19.47 20.48
CA ARG A 199 -4.17 19.26 21.71
C ARG A 199 -4.74 18.13 22.56
N LEU A 200 -3.87 17.19 22.93
CA LEU A 200 -4.19 16.07 23.80
C LEU A 200 -3.33 16.11 25.08
N GLU A 201 -3.91 15.71 26.21
CA GLU A 201 -3.25 15.68 27.52
C GLU A 201 -3.28 14.28 28.12
N TYR A 202 -2.11 13.80 28.54
CA TYR A 202 -1.91 12.48 29.11
C TYR A 202 -1.12 12.58 30.43
N SER A 203 -1.37 11.65 31.35
CA SER A 203 -0.59 11.51 32.57
C SER A 203 -0.04 10.09 32.69
N VAL A 204 1.25 9.97 33.01
CA VAL A 204 1.90 8.67 33.24
C VAL A 204 1.30 7.98 34.48
N SER A 205 0.87 8.75 35.47
CA SER A 205 0.27 8.25 36.72
C SER A 205 -1.02 7.46 36.49
N GLU A 206 -1.76 7.79 35.44
CA GLU A 206 -3.02 7.13 35.08
C GLU A 206 -2.81 5.91 34.17
N ASN A 207 -1.55 5.50 33.96
CA ASN A 207 -1.16 4.41 33.06
C ASN A 207 -1.66 4.59 31.62
N ARG A 208 -1.89 5.83 31.19
CA ARG A 208 -2.34 6.18 29.82
C ARG A 208 -1.13 6.29 28.88
N LEU A 209 -0.50 5.15 28.61
CA LEU A 209 0.67 5.05 27.73
C LEU A 209 0.31 4.90 26.25
N TYR A 210 -0.96 4.71 25.95
CA TYR A 210 -1.48 4.56 24.60
C TYR A 210 -2.55 5.63 24.35
N GLY A 211 -2.49 6.23 23.17
CA GLY A 211 -3.46 7.21 22.73
C GLY A 211 -3.75 7.07 21.25
N LYS A 212 -4.72 7.84 20.76
CA LYS A 212 -5.05 7.91 19.35
C LYS A 212 -5.39 9.33 18.93
N ILE A 213 -5.03 9.67 17.69
CA ILE A 213 -5.45 10.89 17.02
C ILE A 213 -6.43 10.49 15.93
N GLN A 214 -7.59 11.12 15.91
CA GLN A 214 -8.56 10.92 14.83
C GLN A 214 -8.39 12.02 13.78
N ILE A 215 -8.09 11.61 12.54
CA ILE A 215 -8.00 12.50 11.38
C ILE A 215 -9.20 12.27 10.49
N THR A 216 -9.84 13.36 10.06
CA THR A 216 -10.97 13.35 9.14
C THR A 216 -10.58 13.94 7.79
N LYS A 217 -11.13 13.39 6.70
CA LYS A 217 -10.96 13.93 5.34
C LYS A 217 -12.25 14.64 4.91
N SER A 218 -12.12 15.81 4.28
CA SER A 218 -13.27 16.64 3.89
C SER A 218 -14.07 16.07 2.71
N THR A 219 -13.41 15.36 1.79
CA THR A 219 -14.04 14.78 0.60
C THR A 219 -13.30 13.52 0.12
N TRP A 220 -13.86 12.86 -0.89
CA TRP A 220 -13.26 11.70 -1.56
C TRP A 220 -12.02 12.10 -2.37
N GLY A 221 -11.20 11.15 -2.80
CA GLY A 221 -10.03 11.41 -3.66
C GLY A 221 -8.69 10.99 -3.05
N TYR A 222 -7.62 11.39 -3.72
CA TYR A 222 -6.26 10.95 -3.39
C TYR A 222 -5.73 11.57 -2.09
N VAL A 223 -5.24 10.69 -1.20
CA VAL A 223 -4.57 11.06 0.06
C VAL A 223 -3.31 10.22 0.21
N ASN A 224 -2.20 10.90 0.46
CA ASN A 224 -0.96 10.30 0.88
C ASN A 224 -0.28 11.27 1.86
N ALA A 225 -0.16 10.86 3.12
CA ALA A 225 0.40 11.68 4.18
C ALA A 225 1.43 10.89 4.99
N ARG A 226 2.50 11.56 5.39
CA ARG A 226 3.54 11.03 6.29
C ARG A 226 3.26 11.48 7.71
N ILE A 227 3.43 10.58 8.68
CA ILE A 227 3.32 10.87 10.10
C ILE A 227 4.73 10.94 10.67
N THR A 228 5.04 12.03 11.36
CA THR A 228 6.30 12.21 12.08
C THR A 228 6.04 12.68 13.51
N SER A 229 6.98 12.37 14.40
CA SER A 229 6.94 12.82 15.79
C SER A 229 8.13 13.71 16.08
N SER A 230 7.91 14.80 16.83
CA SER A 230 8.96 15.72 17.22
C SER A 230 9.85 15.21 18.37
N ALA A 231 9.47 14.12 19.05
CA ALA A 231 10.16 13.64 20.24
C ALA A 231 10.24 12.11 20.29
N GLU A 232 11.34 11.58 20.84
CA GLU A 232 11.57 10.12 20.96
C GLU A 232 10.56 9.41 21.87
N PHE A 233 9.98 10.12 22.85
CA PHE A 233 9.02 9.53 23.78
C PHE A 233 7.65 9.28 23.15
N LEU A 234 7.34 9.92 22.02
CA LEU A 234 6.07 9.78 21.33
C LEU A 234 6.31 9.03 20.03
N VAL A 235 5.76 7.82 19.93
CA VAL A 235 5.97 6.97 18.76
C VAL A 235 4.62 6.64 18.12
N PRO A 236 4.37 7.09 16.88
CA PRO A 236 3.19 6.67 16.14
C PRO A 236 3.34 5.21 15.71
N ASP A 237 2.23 4.46 15.67
CA ASP A 237 2.24 3.06 15.24
C ASP A 237 2.33 2.93 13.71
N ARG A 238 2.05 4.01 12.99
CA ARG A 238 2.11 4.09 11.53
C ARG A 238 2.88 5.34 11.12
N GLU A 239 3.69 5.23 10.07
CA GLU A 239 4.46 6.35 9.52
C GLU A 239 3.80 6.96 8.27
N GLN A 240 2.79 6.29 7.70
CA GLN A 240 2.14 6.72 6.46
C GLN A 240 0.65 6.41 6.47
N ILE A 241 -0.13 7.30 5.86
CA ILE A 241 -1.58 7.19 5.67
C ILE A 241 -1.86 7.31 4.17
N SER A 242 -2.66 6.38 3.64
CA SER A 242 -3.14 6.39 2.25
C SER A 242 -4.66 6.55 2.19
N MET A 243 -5.24 6.54 0.99
CA MET A 243 -6.68 6.55 0.78
C MET A 243 -7.41 5.42 1.52
N GLU A 244 -6.81 4.23 1.56
CA GLU A 244 -7.37 2.99 2.13
C GLU A 244 -7.40 3.02 3.66
N SER A 245 -6.58 3.86 4.29
CA SER A 245 -6.56 4.02 5.74
C SER A 245 -7.85 4.63 6.28
N PHE A 246 -8.64 5.33 5.44
CA PHE A 246 -9.84 6.05 5.85
C PHE A 246 -11.09 5.19 5.70
N HIS A 247 -11.81 5.01 6.81
CA HIS A 247 -13.13 4.38 6.85
C HIS A 247 -14.15 5.45 7.22
N ASP A 248 -15.18 5.63 6.41
CA ASP A 248 -16.21 6.66 6.63
C ASP A 248 -15.62 8.08 6.79
N ASN A 249 -14.60 8.38 5.97
CA ASN A 249 -13.80 9.61 6.02
C ASN A 249 -13.00 9.85 7.31
N ARG A 250 -12.84 8.83 8.16
CA ARG A 250 -12.09 8.90 9.42
C ARG A 250 -10.93 7.92 9.43
N CYS A 251 -9.81 8.33 10.02
CA CYS A 251 -8.63 7.50 10.21
C CYS A 251 -8.11 7.70 11.63
N ASP A 252 -8.08 6.64 12.42
CA ASP A 252 -7.46 6.63 13.74
C ASP A 252 -5.97 6.33 13.60
N ILE A 253 -5.13 7.20 14.15
CA ILE A 253 -3.68 7.08 14.22
C ILE A 253 -3.32 6.75 15.67
N PRO A 254 -3.11 5.47 16.01
CA PRO A 254 -2.66 5.10 17.33
C PRO A 254 -1.19 5.49 17.53
N PHE A 255 -0.86 5.85 18.77
CA PHE A 255 0.50 6.16 19.19
C PHE A 255 0.76 5.63 20.61
N ARG A 256 2.03 5.40 20.90
CA ARG A 256 2.53 5.01 22.21
C ARG A 256 3.44 6.08 22.82
N ILE A 257 3.33 6.23 24.12
CA ILE A 257 4.16 7.09 24.95
C ILE A 257 5.16 6.19 25.68
N LEU A 258 6.45 6.54 25.63
CA LEU A 258 7.54 5.83 26.28
C LEU A 258 7.95 6.54 27.58
N PRO A 259 7.57 6.03 28.77
CA PRO A 259 7.89 6.65 30.06
C PRO A 259 9.38 6.83 30.33
N ASP A 260 10.20 5.93 29.79
CA ASP A 260 11.66 5.91 29.99
C ASP A 260 12.36 7.08 29.30
N LYS A 261 11.74 7.63 28.25
CA LYS A 261 12.25 8.75 27.46
C LYS A 261 11.67 10.10 27.90
N LEU A 262 10.75 10.10 28.87
CA LEU A 262 10.15 11.30 29.45
C LEU A 262 10.98 11.85 30.61
N GLY A 263 11.23 13.17 30.58
CA GLY A 263 11.66 13.92 31.74
C GLY A 263 10.54 14.02 32.79
N TYR A 264 10.90 14.30 34.04
CA TYR A 264 9.91 14.62 35.08
C TYR A 264 9.28 15.99 34.82
N GLY A 265 8.02 16.16 35.22
CA GLY A 265 7.17 17.30 34.90
C GLY A 265 6.44 17.11 33.57
N THR A 266 5.99 18.23 33.01
CA THR A 266 5.23 18.25 31.76
C THR A 266 6.16 18.28 30.56
N SER A 267 6.09 17.26 29.71
CA SER A 267 6.78 17.21 28.42
C SER A 267 5.77 17.38 27.30
N THR A 268 6.10 18.19 26.29
CA THR A 268 5.26 18.40 25.12
C THR A 268 5.96 17.89 23.86
N ALA A 269 5.19 17.25 22.99
CA ALA A 269 5.63 16.82 21.67
C ALA A 269 4.54 17.13 20.64
N THR A 270 4.94 17.25 19.38
CA THR A 270 4.03 17.46 18.26
C THR A 270 4.09 16.26 17.35
N LEU A 271 2.92 15.72 17.02
CA LEU A 271 2.75 14.75 15.95
C LEU A 271 2.33 15.50 14.69
N ALA A 272 3.18 15.46 13.66
CA ALA A 272 2.95 16.14 12.39
C ALA A 272 2.43 15.15 11.35
N VAL A 273 1.33 15.51 10.69
CA VAL A 273 0.77 14.78 9.56
C VAL A 273 0.99 15.62 8.30
N GLU A 274 1.99 15.24 7.51
CA GLU A 274 2.43 15.94 6.31
C GLU A 274 1.79 15.33 5.07
N ALA A 275 0.78 15.99 4.54
CA ALA A 275 0.20 15.70 3.23
C ALA A 275 0.85 16.59 2.14
N GLN A 276 0.57 16.30 0.87
CA GLN A 276 1.19 17.02 -0.26
C GLN A 276 0.91 18.54 -0.25
N ASN A 277 -0.28 18.94 0.21
CA ASN A 277 -0.75 20.32 0.16
C ASN A 277 -1.07 20.91 1.54
N GLN A 278 -0.82 20.16 2.62
CA GLN A 278 -1.20 20.54 3.97
C GLN A 278 -0.30 19.86 5.00
N GLN A 279 0.02 20.58 6.08
CA GLN A 279 0.62 20.00 7.28
C GLN A 279 -0.33 20.22 8.46
N LEU A 280 -0.62 19.14 9.19
CA LEU A 280 -1.37 19.19 10.44
C LEU A 280 -0.42 18.93 11.60
N PHE A 281 -0.66 19.61 12.71
CA PHE A 281 0.14 19.48 13.92
C PHE A 281 -0.78 19.23 15.10
N VAL A 282 -0.61 18.09 15.77
CA VAL A 282 -1.33 17.76 17.00
C VAL A 282 -0.34 17.77 18.15
N THR A 283 -0.61 18.61 19.15
CA THR A 283 0.26 18.77 20.32
C THR A 283 -0.16 17.78 21.41
N ILE A 284 0.78 16.99 21.89
CA ILE A 284 0.58 16.00 22.94
C ILE A 284 1.40 16.43 24.16
N SER A 285 0.71 16.75 25.24
CA SER A 285 1.30 17.07 26.53
C SER A 285 1.21 15.84 27.43
N VAL A 286 2.35 15.41 27.96
CA VAL A 286 2.43 14.28 28.88
C VAL A 286 3.01 14.75 30.20
N ASP A 287 2.26 14.58 31.28
CA ASP A 287 2.72 14.86 32.63
C ASP A 287 3.28 13.61 33.30
N LYS A 288 4.55 13.70 33.72
CA LYS A 288 5.22 12.67 34.51
C LYS A 288 5.47 13.24 35.90
N PRO A 289 4.80 12.73 36.95
CA PRO A 289 4.90 13.31 38.28
C PRO A 289 6.36 13.33 38.74
N ILE A 290 6.76 14.43 39.37
CA ILE A 290 8.06 14.52 40.02
C ILE A 290 7.99 13.66 41.28
N PRO A 291 8.74 12.54 41.37
CA PRO A 291 8.75 11.72 42.58
C PRO A 291 9.29 12.54 43.75
N GLU A 292 8.73 12.31 44.94
CA GLU A 292 9.25 12.93 46.15
C GLU A 292 10.72 12.54 46.40
N PRO A 293 11.53 13.39 47.05
CA PRO A 293 12.94 13.11 47.30
C PRO A 293 13.19 11.76 47.98
N GLU A 294 12.30 11.37 48.91
CA GLU A 294 12.35 10.09 49.62
C GLU A 294 12.15 8.91 48.67
N ALA A 295 11.18 8.98 47.76
CA ALA A 295 10.94 7.96 46.73
C ALA A 295 12.10 7.87 45.71
N LEU A 296 12.79 8.98 45.43
CA LEU A 296 14.00 8.97 44.59
C LEU A 296 15.18 8.28 45.27
N ILE A 297 15.38 8.55 46.56
CA ILE A 297 16.42 7.89 47.38
C ILE A 297 16.13 6.40 47.46
N GLU A 298 14.89 6.03 47.79
CA GLU A 298 14.46 4.63 47.87
C GLU A 298 14.64 3.90 46.53
N ARG A 299 14.27 4.53 45.40
CA ARG A 299 14.49 3.98 44.06
C ARG A 299 15.97 3.82 43.73
N HIS A 300 16.82 4.77 44.13
CA HIS A 300 18.27 4.69 43.94
C HIS A 300 18.85 3.55 44.78
N GLU A 301 18.53 3.50 46.08
CA GLU A 301 18.98 2.44 46.99
C GLU A 301 18.52 1.06 46.51
N ARG A 302 17.30 0.95 46.00
CA ARG A 302 16.77 -0.28 45.40
C ARG A 302 17.56 -0.68 44.16
N LYS A 303 17.84 0.26 43.24
CA LYS A 303 18.64 -0.01 42.04
C LYS A 303 20.06 -0.43 42.40
N GLU A 304 20.67 0.22 43.39
CA GLU A 304 21.98 -0.11 43.92
C GLU A 304 21.99 -1.50 44.57
N ALA A 305 20.97 -1.85 45.36
CA ALA A 305 20.83 -3.15 45.97
C ALA A 305 20.68 -4.28 44.92
N PHE A 306 19.89 -4.07 43.87
CA PHE A 306 19.85 -5.00 42.72
C PHE A 306 21.21 -5.09 42.02
N GLY A 307 21.90 -3.97 41.80
CA GLY A 307 23.26 -3.95 41.24
C GLY A 307 24.23 -4.80 42.07
N ARG A 308 24.22 -4.64 43.39
CA ARG A 308 25.04 -5.44 44.32
C ARG A 308 24.69 -6.92 44.29
N LEU A 309 23.41 -7.29 44.11
CA LEU A 309 23.02 -8.68 43.91
C LEU A 309 23.65 -9.28 42.64
N TYR A 310 23.63 -8.54 41.52
CA TYR A 310 24.27 -8.97 40.29
C TYR A 310 25.80 -9.10 40.45
N GLU A 311 26.46 -8.11 41.05
CA GLU A 311 27.91 -8.14 41.29
C GLU A 311 28.32 -9.32 42.20
N ASN A 312 27.54 -9.58 43.24
CA ASN A 312 27.74 -10.71 44.14
C ASN A 312 27.58 -12.05 43.40
N TYR A 313 26.53 -12.20 42.58
CA TYR A 313 26.34 -13.40 41.77
C TYR A 313 27.48 -13.60 40.76
N LEU A 314 27.89 -12.54 40.03
CA LEU A 314 29.01 -12.63 39.08
C LEU A 314 30.32 -13.00 39.80
N SER A 315 30.58 -12.42 40.97
CA SER A 315 31.76 -12.75 41.78
C SER A 315 31.77 -14.22 42.22
N PHE A 316 30.60 -14.76 42.58
CA PHE A 316 30.45 -16.18 42.88
C PHE A 316 30.74 -17.05 41.65
N ARG A 317 30.15 -16.71 40.49
CA ARG A 317 30.34 -17.47 39.24
C ARG A 317 31.77 -17.40 38.70
N MET A 318 32.49 -16.31 38.97
CA MET A 318 33.91 -16.15 38.64
C MET A 318 34.85 -16.80 39.67
N ASN A 319 34.32 -17.52 40.67
CA ASN A 319 35.07 -18.14 41.77
C ASN A 319 35.88 -17.13 42.62
N HIS A 320 35.48 -15.85 42.65
CA HIS A 320 36.10 -14.83 43.50
C HIS A 320 35.64 -14.95 44.96
N ILE A 321 34.45 -15.51 45.19
CA ILE A 321 33.87 -15.73 46.52
C ILE A 321 33.32 -17.15 46.64
N SER A 322 33.25 -17.67 47.87
CA SER A 322 32.67 -18.98 48.14
C SER A 322 31.13 -18.96 48.09
N ALA A 323 30.51 -20.11 47.81
CA ALA A 323 29.06 -20.25 47.81
C ALA A 323 28.41 -19.79 49.12
N GLY A 324 29.03 -20.11 50.27
CA GLY A 324 28.53 -19.68 51.58
C GLY A 324 28.56 -18.17 51.78
N ARG A 325 29.61 -17.50 51.29
CA ARG A 325 29.72 -16.03 51.35
C ARG A 325 28.69 -15.35 50.43
N TYR A 326 28.55 -15.87 49.21
CA TYR A 326 27.54 -15.40 48.25
C TYR A 326 26.12 -15.45 48.85
N VAL A 327 25.72 -16.60 49.40
CA VAL A 327 24.39 -16.79 50.00
C VAL A 327 24.18 -15.82 51.16
N ALA A 328 25.14 -15.69 52.08
CA ALA A 328 25.00 -14.80 53.23
C ALA A 328 24.83 -13.32 52.83
N GLU A 329 25.66 -12.83 51.90
CA GLU A 329 25.58 -11.45 51.40
C GLU A 329 24.28 -11.22 50.60
N ALA A 330 23.87 -12.18 49.79
CA ALA A 330 22.65 -12.09 48.99
C ALA A 330 21.37 -12.17 49.84
N GLU A 331 21.31 -13.03 50.86
CA GLU A 331 20.17 -13.13 51.77
C GLU A 331 19.93 -11.83 52.55
N GLY A 332 21.02 -11.16 52.96
CA GLY A 332 20.95 -9.85 53.61
C GLY A 332 20.36 -8.78 52.70
N LEU A 333 20.79 -8.72 51.44
CA LEU A 333 20.29 -7.76 50.45
C LEU A 333 18.83 -8.03 50.08
N VAL A 334 18.45 -9.29 49.85
CA VAL A 334 17.07 -9.69 49.54
C VAL A 334 16.13 -9.37 50.71
N SER A 335 16.56 -9.64 51.94
CA SER A 335 15.73 -9.35 53.13
C SER A 335 15.54 -7.86 53.39
N ARG A 336 16.45 -7.00 52.91
CA ARG A 336 16.25 -5.54 52.89
C ARG A 336 15.22 -5.17 51.82
N LEU A 337 15.45 -5.62 50.58
CA LEU A 337 14.57 -5.34 49.44
C LEU A 337 13.11 -5.76 49.68
N GLU A 338 12.87 -6.89 50.35
CA GLU A 338 11.52 -7.36 50.67
C GLU A 338 10.81 -6.57 51.77
N LYS A 339 11.55 -5.94 52.69
CA LYS A 339 10.93 -5.07 53.72
C LYS A 339 10.40 -3.79 53.12
N ASP A 340 11.03 -3.33 52.04
CA ASP A 340 10.72 -2.08 51.35
C ASP A 340 9.64 -2.29 50.25
N THR A 341 9.02 -3.47 50.16
CA THR A 341 7.95 -3.73 49.15
C THR A 341 6.63 -4.07 49.81
N GLU A 342 5.60 -3.25 49.61
CA GLU A 342 4.21 -3.56 50.00
C GLU A 342 3.62 -4.70 49.13
N GLU A 343 4.08 -4.83 47.88
CA GLU A 343 3.70 -5.93 46.98
C GLU A 343 4.78 -7.02 46.93
N SER A 344 4.33 -8.26 47.09
CA SER A 344 5.16 -9.46 46.97
C SER A 344 5.83 -9.54 45.59
N ASN A 345 7.09 -9.09 45.49
CA ASN A 345 7.87 -9.20 44.26
C ASN A 345 8.22 -10.68 43.99
N ILE A 346 7.52 -11.29 43.03
CA ILE A 346 7.71 -12.69 42.63
C ILE A 346 9.17 -12.97 42.23
N GLY A 347 9.86 -12.00 41.63
CA GLY A 347 11.27 -12.12 41.27
C GLY A 347 12.18 -12.33 42.49
N LEU A 348 11.94 -11.62 43.60
CA LEU A 348 12.70 -11.80 44.85
C LEU A 348 12.39 -13.14 45.51
N LYS A 349 11.13 -13.59 45.47
CA LYS A 349 10.73 -14.93 45.93
C LYS A 349 11.45 -16.03 45.16
N LEU A 350 11.52 -15.93 43.83
CA LEU A 350 12.25 -16.88 43.00
C LEU A 350 13.76 -16.81 43.24
N TYR A 351 14.31 -15.61 43.46
CA TYR A 351 15.72 -15.46 43.80
C TYR A 351 16.05 -16.12 45.16
N ARG A 352 15.14 -16.06 46.16
CA ARG A 352 15.31 -16.83 47.41
C ARG A 352 15.37 -18.33 47.17
N VAL A 353 14.51 -18.87 46.31
CA VAL A 353 14.54 -20.30 45.93
C VAL A 353 15.90 -20.66 45.34
N HIS A 354 16.46 -19.79 44.49
CA HIS A 354 17.81 -19.97 43.94
C HIS A 354 18.90 -19.96 45.03
N LEU A 355 18.83 -19.05 46.00
CA LEU A 355 19.78 -19.02 47.13
C LEU A 355 19.70 -20.26 48.02
N ASP A 356 18.49 -20.77 48.29
CA ASP A 356 18.29 -21.99 49.08
C ASP A 356 18.96 -23.19 48.41
N ARG A 357 18.84 -23.28 47.09
CA ARG A 357 19.45 -24.32 46.27
C ARG A 357 20.98 -24.27 46.37
N ILE A 358 21.59 -23.10 46.16
CA ILE A 358 23.05 -22.93 46.25
C ILE A 358 23.57 -23.26 47.66
N ALA A 359 22.75 -23.00 48.69
CA ALA A 359 23.04 -23.37 50.07
C ALA A 359 22.82 -24.86 50.42
N GLY A 360 22.35 -25.68 49.47
CA GLY A 360 22.03 -27.10 49.69
C GLY A 360 20.75 -27.36 50.48
N ARG A 361 19.88 -26.35 50.64
CA ARG A 361 18.59 -26.43 51.37
C ARG A 361 17.45 -26.87 50.44
N GLU A 362 17.59 -28.04 49.81
CA GLU A 362 16.69 -28.55 48.77
C GLU A 362 15.20 -28.62 49.20
N ASN A 363 14.92 -29.04 50.43
CA ASN A 363 13.55 -29.14 50.93
C ASN A 363 12.88 -27.77 51.05
N ALA A 364 13.63 -26.76 51.46
CA ALA A 364 13.13 -25.40 51.63
C ALA A 364 12.90 -24.73 50.26
N ALA A 365 13.83 -24.91 49.32
CA ALA A 365 13.67 -24.49 47.93
C ALA A 365 12.43 -25.13 47.30
N ALA A 366 12.20 -26.42 47.55
CA ALA A 366 11.05 -27.15 47.03
C ALA A 366 9.71 -26.63 47.53
N ALA A 367 9.62 -26.38 48.83
CA ALA A 367 8.42 -25.87 49.46
C ALA A 367 8.09 -24.46 48.94
N ARG A 368 9.09 -23.58 48.84
CA ARG A 368 8.93 -22.21 48.34
C ARG A 368 8.55 -22.16 46.86
N LEU A 369 9.09 -23.05 46.03
CA LEU A 369 8.74 -23.10 44.61
C LEU A 369 7.31 -23.63 44.38
N ARG A 370 6.85 -24.62 45.17
CA ARG A 370 5.47 -25.13 45.09
C ARG A 370 4.43 -24.15 45.61
N ALA A 371 4.84 -23.22 46.48
CA ALA A 371 3.96 -22.17 47.00
C ALA A 371 3.66 -21.07 45.96
N LEU A 372 4.37 -21.05 44.83
CA LEU A 372 4.08 -20.17 43.69
C LEU A 372 3.14 -20.88 42.72
N THR A 373 2.01 -20.26 42.40
CA THR A 373 1.05 -20.78 41.42
C THR A 373 1.52 -20.51 39.99
N ASP A 374 1.07 -21.33 39.03
CA ASP A 374 1.45 -21.18 37.61
C ASP A 374 0.94 -19.87 36.97
N GLU A 375 -0.06 -19.20 37.57
CA GLU A 375 -0.61 -17.93 37.09
C GLU A 375 0.21 -16.71 37.55
N GLU A 376 0.84 -16.78 38.73
CA GLU A 376 1.59 -15.66 39.32
C GLU A 376 2.84 -15.30 38.51
N TRP A 377 3.60 -16.28 38.01
CA TRP A 377 4.84 -15.99 37.26
C TRP A 377 4.60 -15.50 35.82
N MET A 378 3.44 -15.84 35.23
CA MET A 378 3.06 -15.37 33.88
C MET A 378 2.84 -13.85 33.83
N GLN A 379 2.52 -13.23 34.96
CA GLN A 379 2.41 -11.78 35.13
C GLN A 379 3.76 -11.08 35.33
N GLY A 380 4.85 -11.84 35.52
CA GLY A 380 6.20 -11.30 35.69
C GLY A 380 6.85 -10.84 34.38
N GLY A 381 7.84 -9.94 34.49
CA GLY A 381 8.70 -9.57 33.36
C GLY A 381 9.62 -10.71 32.89
N THR A 382 10.34 -10.49 31.80
CA THR A 382 11.20 -11.47 31.10
C THR A 382 12.18 -12.18 32.05
N VAL A 383 12.83 -11.46 32.96
CA VAL A 383 13.77 -12.02 33.95
C VAL A 383 13.08 -12.95 34.96
N THR A 384 11.89 -12.59 35.44
CA THR A 384 11.11 -13.39 36.40
C THR A 384 10.66 -14.70 35.75
N LYS A 385 10.16 -14.63 34.51
CA LYS A 385 9.77 -15.79 33.71
C LYS A 385 10.95 -16.72 33.48
N ALA A 386 12.10 -16.17 33.07
CA ALA A 386 13.32 -16.93 32.84
C ALA A 386 13.82 -17.65 34.10
N LEU A 387 13.82 -16.96 35.26
CA LEU A 387 14.23 -17.56 36.53
C LEU A 387 13.30 -18.70 36.98
N TYR A 388 11.98 -18.54 36.78
CA TYR A 388 11.01 -19.59 37.06
C TYR A 388 11.21 -20.84 36.18
N LEU A 389 11.30 -20.63 34.86
CA LEU A 389 11.56 -21.72 33.90
C LEU A 389 12.85 -22.46 34.24
N TYR A 390 13.91 -21.71 34.61
CA TYR A 390 15.17 -22.29 35.02
C TYR A 390 15.03 -23.21 36.25
N LEU A 391 14.41 -22.72 37.32
CA LEU A 391 14.22 -23.49 38.55
C LEU A 391 13.33 -24.72 38.36
N LYS A 392 12.37 -24.67 37.43
CA LYS A 392 11.50 -25.81 37.07
C LYS A 392 12.24 -26.84 36.21
N ALA A 393 12.95 -26.40 35.18
CA ALA A 393 13.72 -27.25 34.26
C ALA A 393 14.82 -28.04 34.97
N GLU A 394 15.42 -27.46 36.00
CA GLU A 394 16.49 -28.11 36.76
C GLU A 394 16.00 -29.26 37.66
N ARG A 395 14.69 -29.33 37.94
CA ARG A 395 14.04 -30.38 38.75
C ARG A 395 13.21 -31.35 37.91
N ALA A 396 12.84 -30.96 36.69
CA ALA A 396 12.04 -31.76 35.79
C ALA A 396 12.85 -32.94 35.23
N SER A 397 12.36 -34.17 35.44
CA SER A 397 12.84 -35.38 34.75
C SER A 397 12.17 -35.55 33.38
N GLU A 398 10.91 -35.13 33.24
CA GLU A 398 10.11 -35.13 32.01
C GLU A 398 9.71 -33.69 31.65
N GLY A 399 9.65 -33.35 30.36
CA GLY A 399 9.28 -32.01 29.89
C GLY A 399 10.37 -30.93 30.02
N ARG A 400 11.60 -31.30 30.40
CA ARG A 400 12.74 -30.37 30.48
C ARG A 400 13.06 -29.71 29.14
N ALA A 401 12.90 -30.43 28.03
CA ALA A 401 13.17 -29.90 26.68
C ALA A 401 12.24 -28.73 26.34
N ASP A 402 10.93 -28.88 26.60
CA ASP A 402 9.92 -27.85 26.33
C ASP A 402 10.13 -26.59 27.19
N LEU A 403 10.55 -26.77 28.45
CA LEU A 403 10.88 -25.65 29.34
C LEU A 403 12.14 -24.91 28.88
N MET A 404 13.12 -25.63 28.33
CA MET A 404 14.31 -25.02 27.74
C MET A 404 13.98 -24.27 26.46
N GLU A 405 13.10 -24.80 25.60
CA GLU A 405 12.64 -24.12 24.38
C GLU A 405 11.94 -22.80 24.69
N GLN A 406 11.08 -22.76 25.72
CA GLN A 406 10.47 -21.51 26.20
C GLN A 406 11.52 -20.51 26.69
N LEU A 407 12.58 -20.99 27.35
CA LEU A 407 13.68 -20.12 27.79
C LEU A 407 14.50 -19.58 26.61
N TYR A 408 14.70 -20.37 25.54
CA TYR A 408 15.30 -19.92 24.28
C TYR A 408 14.48 -18.82 23.59
N VAL A 409 13.14 -18.94 23.59
CA VAL A 409 12.26 -17.90 23.05
C VAL A 409 12.49 -16.58 23.79
N LEU A 410 12.54 -16.60 25.12
CA LEU A 410 12.82 -15.40 25.94
C LEU A 410 14.21 -14.80 25.67
N CYS A 411 15.21 -15.60 25.28
CA CYS A 411 16.52 -15.08 24.85
C CYS A 411 16.47 -14.38 23.48
N SER A 412 15.58 -14.81 22.59
CA SER A 412 15.42 -14.24 21.25
C SER A 412 14.57 -12.98 21.20
N GLU A 413 13.84 -12.67 22.29
CA GLU A 413 13.09 -11.43 22.45
C GLU A 413 14.04 -10.22 22.53
N LYS A 414 13.71 -9.13 21.82
CA LYS A 414 14.54 -7.92 21.69
C LYS A 414 14.61 -7.06 22.96
N ASP A 415 14.32 -7.63 24.13
CA ASP A 415 14.22 -6.92 25.40
C ASP A 415 15.59 -6.62 26.03
N GLY A 416 16.69 -7.13 25.47
CA GLY A 416 18.06 -6.76 25.87
C GLY A 416 18.51 -7.27 27.24
N HIS A 417 17.76 -8.19 27.85
CA HIS A 417 18.13 -8.80 29.13
C HIS A 417 19.04 -10.01 28.94
N PHE A 418 20.23 -9.99 29.54
CA PHE A 418 21.22 -11.09 29.44
C PHE A 418 20.96 -12.26 30.40
N VAL A 419 20.06 -12.11 31.38
CA VAL A 419 19.81 -13.12 32.43
C VAL A 419 19.26 -14.44 31.88
N PRO A 420 18.30 -14.47 30.93
CA PRO A 420 17.85 -15.72 30.32
C PRO A 420 19.00 -16.52 29.66
N ALA A 421 19.92 -15.83 28.97
CA ALA A 421 21.09 -16.45 28.34
C ALA A 421 22.06 -17.03 29.39
N LEU A 422 22.29 -16.29 30.49
CA LEU A 422 23.12 -16.75 31.60
C LEU A 422 22.59 -18.05 32.24
N LEU A 423 21.26 -18.17 32.36
CA LEU A 423 20.60 -19.35 32.91
C LEU A 423 20.63 -20.54 31.94
N LEU A 424 20.52 -20.31 30.63
CA LEU A 424 20.68 -21.37 29.61
C LEU A 424 22.09 -21.96 29.61
N LEU A 425 23.12 -21.11 29.78
CA LEU A 425 24.52 -21.54 29.89
C LEU A 425 24.75 -22.52 31.06
N GLU A 426 23.92 -22.49 32.09
CA GLU A 426 23.94 -23.43 33.20
C GLU A 426 23.17 -24.72 32.94
N LEU A 427 22.00 -24.62 32.30
CA LEU A 427 21.08 -25.75 32.13
C LEU A 427 21.45 -26.68 30.98
N ASP A 428 22.03 -26.15 29.91
CA ASP A 428 22.29 -26.93 28.70
C ASP A 428 23.73 -27.50 28.67
N PRO A 429 23.90 -28.83 28.75
CA PRO A 429 25.20 -29.47 28.70
C PRO A 429 25.95 -29.28 27.38
N ARG A 430 25.29 -28.81 26.30
CA ARG A 430 25.91 -28.48 25.01
C ARG A 430 26.90 -27.31 25.15
N TYR A 431 26.57 -26.29 25.94
CA TYR A 431 27.47 -25.16 26.19
C TYR A 431 28.65 -25.52 27.11
N ALA A 432 28.51 -26.55 27.95
CA ALA A 432 29.63 -27.03 28.77
C ALA A 432 30.77 -27.60 27.90
N LYS A 433 30.46 -28.15 26.72
CA LYS A 433 31.42 -28.83 25.83
C LYS A 433 31.94 -27.97 24.68
N ASN A 434 31.28 -26.88 24.32
CA ASN A 434 31.64 -26.09 23.13
C ASN A 434 31.77 -24.59 23.42
N ARG A 435 33.02 -24.10 23.47
CA ARG A 435 33.36 -22.72 23.80
C ARG A 435 32.98 -21.70 22.72
N LYS A 436 32.82 -22.12 21.46
CA LYS A 436 32.35 -21.26 20.36
C LYS A 436 30.85 -20.95 20.47
N LEU A 437 30.02 -21.97 20.71
CA LEU A 437 28.58 -21.81 20.92
C LEU A 437 28.25 -20.87 22.10
N LYS A 438 29.11 -20.83 23.13
CA LYS A 438 28.98 -19.90 24.26
C LYS A 438 29.20 -18.42 23.90
N LEU A 439 30.02 -18.15 22.88
CA LEU A 439 30.37 -16.79 22.46
C LEU A 439 29.43 -16.26 21.39
N ASP A 440 28.78 -17.15 20.63
CA ASP A 440 27.82 -16.77 19.57
C ASP A 440 26.41 -16.45 20.12
N GLU A 441 26.09 -16.81 21.37
CA GLU A 441 24.80 -16.55 22.03
C GLU A 441 24.80 -15.41 23.07
N LEU A 442 25.98 -14.89 23.43
CA LEU A 442 26.15 -13.69 24.27
C LEU A 442 26.33 -12.47 23.36
#